data_AF-A0A0G0Z4L6-F1
#
_entry.id   AF-A0A0G0Z4L6-F1
#
_cell.length_a   1.000
_cell.length_b   1.000
_cell.length_c   1.000
_cell.angle_alpha   90.00
_cell.angle_beta   90.00
_cell.angle_gamma   90.00
#
_symmetry.space_group_name_H-M   'P 1'
#
loop_
_entity.id
_entity.type
_entity.pdbx_description
1 polymer ?
#
loop_
_entity_poly.entity_id
_entity_poly.type
_entity_poly.pdbx_seq_one_letter_code
_entity_poly.pdbx_strand_id
1 'polypeptide(L)'
;MNFKVMKIESSMVMFADRKDAGKRLAEKLSKYRGKDAVILALPRGGVVVGYEIARTLNLPLDIVVVRKIGHPGNPEYAICAVDEKGSLLCNKAEIRSVDQDWLKKEILRQKNEALRRSYAVNKKTESRRAYSGGLGRAS
;
A
#
# COMPACT_ATOMS: atom_id res chain seq x y z
N MET A 1 23.62 43.37 -12.80
CA MET A 1 22.39 42.55 -12.89
C MET A 1 22.18 41.83 -11.58
N ASN A 2 21.16 42.23 -10.80
CA ASN A 2 20.86 41.63 -9.50
C ASN A 2 20.02 40.36 -9.70
N PHE A 3 20.61 39.19 -9.45
CA PHE A 3 19.85 37.94 -9.35
C PHE A 3 19.18 37.88 -7.97
N LYS A 4 17.88 38.20 -7.94
CA LYS A 4 17.02 37.92 -6.80
C LYS A 4 16.79 36.41 -6.74
N VAL A 5 17.46 35.74 -5.81
CA VAL A 5 17.15 34.34 -5.48
C VAL A 5 15.74 34.31 -4.90
N MET A 6 14.79 33.82 -5.68
CA MET A 6 13.42 33.61 -5.26
C MET A 6 13.42 32.43 -4.26
N LYS A 7 13.37 32.74 -2.96
CA LYS A 7 13.10 31.72 -1.93
C LYS A 7 11.75 31.11 -2.29
N ILE A 8 11.77 29.84 -2.71
CA ILE A 8 10.57 29.03 -2.75
C ILE A 8 10.21 28.78 -1.29
N GLU A 9 9.35 29.63 -0.71
CA GLU A 9 8.65 29.30 0.52
C GLU A 9 7.61 28.23 0.17
N SER A 10 8.10 27.01 -0.03
CA SER A 10 7.27 25.83 0.11
C SER A 10 6.85 25.86 1.57
N SER A 11 5.59 26.18 1.86
CA SER A 11 4.97 25.80 3.13
C SER A 11 4.92 24.27 3.12
N MET A 12 6.08 23.67 3.37
CA MET A 12 6.27 22.24 3.39
C MET A 12 5.58 21.79 4.65
N VAL A 13 4.30 21.48 4.50
CA VAL A 13 3.52 20.89 5.56
C VAL A 13 4.08 19.50 5.79
N MET A 14 5.12 19.40 6.61
CA MET A 14 5.68 18.15 7.05
C MET A 14 4.69 17.50 8.02
N PHE A 15 4.43 16.21 7.79
CA PHE A 15 3.71 15.40 8.76
C PHE A 15 4.67 15.01 9.88
N ALA A 16 4.20 15.05 11.13
CA ALA A 16 5.03 14.67 12.27
C ALA A 16 5.39 13.17 12.23
N ASP A 17 4.43 12.34 11.85
CA ASP A 17 4.61 10.91 11.63
C ASP A 17 3.53 10.37 10.67
N ARG A 18 3.51 9.05 10.47
CA ARG A 18 2.49 8.39 9.63
C ARG A 18 1.08 8.47 10.21
N LYS A 19 0.94 8.62 11.53
CA LYS A 19 -0.38 8.76 12.16
C LYS A 19 -0.95 10.15 11.89
N ASP A 20 -0.13 11.19 12.05
CA ASP A 20 -0.49 12.56 11.69
C ASP A 20 -0.90 12.66 10.21
N ALA A 21 -0.10 12.08 9.31
CA ALA A 21 -0.46 12.00 7.89
C ALA A 21 -1.82 11.33 7.65
N GLY A 22 -2.11 10.24 8.36
CA GLY A 22 -3.37 9.51 8.25
C GLY A 22 -4.57 10.30 8.75
N LYS A 23 -4.46 10.97 9.91
CA LYS A 23 -5.52 11.82 10.46
C LYS A 23 -5.89 12.96 9.52
N ARG A 24 -4.87 13.66 9.01
CA ARG A 24 -5.06 14.80 8.10
C ARG A 24 -5.58 14.39 6.73
N LEU A 25 -5.22 13.18 6.27
CA LEU A 25 -5.81 12.62 5.06
C LEU A 25 -7.28 12.22 5.31
N ALA A 26 -7.61 11.66 6.48
CA ALA A 26 -8.98 11.32 6.83
C ALA A 26 -9.91 12.54 6.84
N GLU A 27 -9.45 13.68 7.34
CA GLU A 27 -10.22 14.95 7.30
C GLU A 27 -10.60 15.34 5.86
N LYS A 28 -9.64 15.26 4.93
CA LYS A 28 -9.85 15.52 3.50
C LYS A 28 -10.77 14.49 2.83
N LEU A 29 -10.86 13.29 3.38
CA LEU A 29 -11.69 12.19 2.90
C LEU A 29 -13.03 12.07 3.66
N SER A 30 -13.40 13.05 4.48
CA SER A 30 -14.61 13.04 5.31
C SER A 30 -15.91 12.72 4.55
N LYS A 31 -15.99 13.10 3.26
CA LYS A 31 -17.13 12.77 2.38
C LYS A 31 -17.41 11.26 2.20
N TYR A 32 -16.43 10.41 2.49
CA TYR A 32 -16.55 8.95 2.39
C TYR A 32 -17.03 8.30 3.71
N ARG A 33 -17.17 9.06 4.79
CA ARG A 33 -17.67 8.54 6.08
C ARG A 33 -19.02 7.86 5.90
N GLY A 34 -19.13 6.62 6.37
CA GLY A 34 -20.37 5.83 6.31
C GLY A 34 -20.84 5.45 4.90
N LYS A 35 -19.99 5.62 3.87
CA LYS A 35 -20.26 5.11 2.53
C LYS A 35 -19.89 3.63 2.44
N ASP A 36 -20.43 2.94 1.44
CA ASP A 36 -19.99 1.60 1.06
C ASP A 36 -18.61 1.68 0.40
N ALA A 37 -17.57 1.68 1.24
CA ALA A 37 -16.19 1.86 0.84
C ALA A 37 -15.25 1.09 1.78
N VAL A 38 -14.09 0.71 1.26
CA VAL A 38 -13.03 0.03 2.01
C VAL A 38 -11.72 0.79 1.87
N ILE A 39 -10.94 0.83 2.95
CA ILE A 39 -9.56 1.31 2.91
C ILE A 39 -8.65 0.13 2.60
N LEU A 40 -7.94 0.18 1.48
CA LEU A 40 -6.93 -0.81 1.11
C LEU A 40 -5.53 -0.24 1.36
N ALA A 41 -4.81 -0.82 2.31
CA ALA A 41 -3.48 -0.35 2.69
C ALA A 41 -2.37 -1.22 2.12
N LEU A 42 -1.33 -0.57 1.60
CA LEU A 42 -0.10 -1.23 1.15
C LEU A 42 0.93 -1.28 2.30
N PRO A 43 1.48 -2.46 2.63
CA PRO A 43 2.54 -2.58 3.63
C PRO A 43 3.85 -1.88 3.22
N ARG A 44 4.67 -1.42 4.17
CA ARG A 44 4.45 -1.45 5.64
C ARG A 44 3.86 -0.15 6.17
N GLY A 45 4.36 0.99 5.69
CA GLY A 45 3.99 2.31 6.20
C GLY A 45 2.53 2.68 5.94
N GLY A 46 1.98 2.27 4.79
CA GLY A 46 0.61 2.56 4.40
C GLY A 46 -0.43 1.96 5.34
N VAL A 47 -0.10 0.88 6.06
CA VAL A 47 -1.00 0.27 7.07
C VAL A 47 -1.22 1.22 8.25
N VAL A 48 -0.20 1.95 8.69
CA VAL A 48 -0.33 2.91 9.80
C VAL A 48 -1.23 4.08 9.39
N VAL A 49 -1.04 4.58 8.17
CA VAL A 49 -1.84 5.66 7.60
C VAL A 49 -3.29 5.21 7.39
N GLY A 50 -3.48 4.05 6.75
CA GLY A 50 -4.80 3.46 6.47
C GLY A 50 -5.59 3.14 7.72
N TYR A 51 -4.94 2.72 8.81
CA TYR A 51 -5.59 2.52 10.11
C TYR A 51 -6.20 3.80 10.67
N GLU A 52 -5.47 4.91 10.63
CA GLU A 52 -6.02 6.20 11.10
C GLU A 52 -7.19 6.67 10.23
N ILE A 53 -7.12 6.45 8.91
CA ILE A 53 -8.22 6.80 7.99
C ILE A 53 -9.46 5.94 8.28
N ALA A 54 -9.28 4.61 8.34
CA ALA A 54 -10.36 3.66 8.58
C ALA A 54 -11.05 3.93 9.91
N ARG A 55 -10.27 4.15 10.98
CA ARG A 55 -10.78 4.51 12.30
C ARG A 55 -11.53 5.83 12.28
N THR A 56 -10.97 6.87 11.67
CA THR A 56 -11.61 8.19 11.65
C THR A 56 -12.89 8.16 10.83
N LEU A 57 -12.91 7.52 9.66
CA LEU A 57 -14.06 7.49 8.74
C LEU A 57 -15.09 6.39 9.06
N ASN A 58 -14.80 5.52 10.03
CA ASN A 58 -15.58 4.33 10.35
C ASN A 58 -15.79 3.43 9.12
N LEU A 59 -14.70 3.12 8.42
CA LEU A 59 -14.67 2.25 7.24
C LEU A 59 -13.85 1.00 7.52
N PRO A 60 -14.17 -0.16 6.91
CA PRO A 60 -13.33 -1.34 6.98
C PRO A 60 -11.94 -1.06 6.42
N LEU A 61 -10.92 -1.66 7.04
CA LEU A 61 -9.54 -1.67 6.58
C LEU A 61 -9.17 -3.09 6.16
N ASP A 62 -8.61 -3.22 4.97
CA ASP A 62 -7.94 -4.43 4.52
C ASP A 62 -6.53 -4.11 3.98
N ILE A 63 -5.67 -5.12 3.94
CA ILE A 63 -4.27 -4.99 3.58
C ILE A 63 -4.00 -5.82 2.32
N VAL A 64 -3.49 -5.17 1.29
CA VAL A 64 -3.17 -5.82 0.01
C VAL A 64 -1.67 -5.98 -0.16
N VAL A 65 -1.22 -7.17 -0.56
CA VAL A 65 0.21 -7.48 -0.71
C VAL A 65 0.54 -7.77 -2.17
N VAL A 66 1.01 -6.72 -2.86
CA VAL A 66 1.44 -6.81 -4.26
C VAL A 66 2.95 -6.72 -4.41
N ARG A 67 3.47 -7.32 -5.48
CA ARG A 67 4.86 -7.24 -5.92
C ARG A 67 4.93 -6.77 -7.36
N LYS A 68 5.78 -5.78 -7.63
CA LYS A 68 6.15 -5.40 -9.01
C LYS A 68 7.09 -6.45 -9.59
N ILE A 69 6.96 -6.67 -10.89
CA ILE A 69 7.91 -7.38 -11.73
C ILE A 69 8.56 -6.31 -12.62
N GLY A 70 9.85 -6.06 -12.39
CA GLY A 70 10.62 -5.09 -13.16
C GLY A 70 11.05 -5.65 -14.51
N HIS A 71 11.37 -4.79 -15.46
CA HIS A 71 11.94 -5.18 -16.75
C HIS A 71 13.33 -5.81 -16.55
N PRO A 72 13.70 -6.87 -17.31
CA PRO A 72 14.98 -7.58 -17.10
C PRO A 72 16.20 -6.66 -17.27
N GLY A 73 16.15 -5.73 -18.23
CA GLY A 73 17.20 -4.72 -18.44
C GLY A 73 17.07 -3.46 -17.59
N ASN A 74 15.95 -3.27 -16.88
CA ASN A 74 15.73 -2.11 -16.01
C ASN A 74 14.79 -2.49 -14.85
N PRO A 75 15.33 -3.05 -13.75
CA PRO A 75 14.52 -3.58 -12.64
C PRO A 75 13.59 -2.57 -11.96
N GLU A 76 13.89 -1.26 -12.08
CA GLU A 76 13.04 -0.23 -11.51
C GLU A 76 11.79 0.04 -12.34
N TYR A 77 11.85 -0.21 -13.66
CA TYR A 77 10.72 -0.08 -14.58
C TYR A 77 9.78 -1.29 -14.49
N ALA A 78 8.59 -1.11 -13.93
CA ALA A 78 7.63 -2.19 -13.71
C ALA A 78 6.86 -2.56 -14.99
N ILE A 79 6.91 -3.83 -15.38
CA ILE A 79 6.19 -4.37 -16.54
C ILE A 79 4.95 -5.19 -16.15
N CYS A 80 4.96 -5.74 -14.93
CA CYS A 80 3.80 -6.41 -14.34
C CYS A 80 3.70 -6.16 -12.82
N ALA A 81 2.55 -6.51 -12.26
CA ALA A 81 2.32 -6.65 -10.84
C ALA A 81 1.61 -7.97 -10.57
N VAL A 82 1.98 -8.63 -9.46
CA VAL A 82 1.38 -9.88 -9.00
C VAL A 82 1.00 -9.78 -7.53
N ASP A 83 -0.17 -10.29 -7.16
CA ASP A 83 -0.61 -10.42 -5.76
C ASP A 83 -0.25 -11.79 -5.16
N GLU A 84 -0.53 -11.98 -3.87
CA GLU A 84 -0.27 -13.25 -3.20
C GLU A 84 -1.11 -14.43 -3.73
N LYS A 85 -2.26 -14.15 -4.34
CA LYS A 85 -3.15 -15.17 -4.94
C LYS A 85 -2.66 -15.58 -6.33
N GLY A 86 -1.78 -14.79 -6.95
CA GLY A 86 -1.26 -14.98 -8.29
C GLY A 86 -2.05 -14.23 -9.36
N SER A 87 -2.93 -13.30 -8.99
CA SER A 87 -3.54 -12.38 -9.94
C SER A 87 -2.44 -11.53 -10.56
N LEU A 88 -2.37 -11.53 -11.89
CA LEU A 88 -1.30 -10.89 -12.64
C LEU A 88 -1.87 -9.78 -13.52
N LEU A 89 -1.30 -8.59 -13.40
CA LEU A 89 -1.57 -7.46 -14.28
C LEU A 89 -0.28 -7.07 -15.01
N CYS A 90 -0.29 -7.05 -16.33
CA CYS A 90 0.90 -6.79 -17.14
C CYS A 90 0.63 -5.78 -18.26
N ASN A 91 1.67 -5.02 -18.61
CA ASN A 91 1.69 -4.33 -19.89
C ASN A 91 1.95 -5.35 -21.01
N LYS A 92 0.96 -5.54 -21.88
CA LYS A 92 1.01 -6.52 -22.99
C LYS A 92 2.13 -6.25 -24.00
N ALA A 93 2.53 -4.99 -24.19
CA ALA A 93 3.63 -4.66 -25.10
C ALA A 93 4.97 -5.12 -24.52
N GLU A 94 5.24 -4.76 -23.27
CA GLU A 94 6.48 -5.08 -22.56
C GLU A 94 6.69 -6.59 -22.39
N ILE A 95 5.64 -7.33 -22.05
CA ILE A 95 5.80 -8.77 -21.84
C ILE A 95 6.09 -9.53 -23.13
N ARG A 96 5.78 -8.97 -24.31
CA ARG A 96 6.09 -9.60 -25.60
C ARG A 96 7.54 -9.43 -26.02
N SER A 97 8.20 -8.38 -25.52
CA SER A 97 9.59 -8.05 -25.85
C SER A 97 10.61 -8.68 -24.90
N VAL A 98 10.17 -9.38 -23.85
CA VAL A 98 11.05 -10.06 -22.89
C VAL A 98 11.06 -11.56 -23.11
N ASP A 99 12.11 -12.21 -22.61
CA ASP A 99 12.21 -13.67 -22.56
C ASP A 99 11.07 -14.27 -21.72
N GLN A 100 10.32 -15.21 -22.30
CA GLN A 100 9.12 -15.77 -21.70
C GLN A 100 9.41 -16.73 -20.55
N ASP A 101 10.54 -17.44 -20.59
CA ASP A 101 10.92 -18.37 -19.52
C ASP A 101 11.46 -17.63 -18.32
N TRP A 102 12.22 -16.56 -18.54
CA TRP A 102 12.57 -15.58 -17.51
C TRP A 102 11.32 -14.98 -16.89
N LEU A 103 10.35 -14.51 -17.69
CA LEU A 103 9.14 -13.86 -17.18
C LEU A 103 8.33 -14.81 -16.29
N LYS A 104 8.14 -16.07 -16.70
CA LYS A 104 7.45 -17.09 -15.90
C LYS A 104 8.16 -17.33 -14.56
N LYS A 105 9.50 -17.47 -14.57
CA LYS A 105 10.30 -17.67 -13.35
C LYS A 105 10.20 -16.46 -12.42
N GLU A 106 10.26 -15.26 -12.97
CA GLU A 106 10.21 -14.02 -12.19
C GLU A 106 8.81 -13.78 -11.59
N ILE A 107 7.74 -14.06 -12.34
CA ILE A 107 6.36 -14.05 -11.81
C ILE A 107 6.25 -14.99 -10.62
N LEU A 108 6.74 -16.23 -10.74
CA LEU A 108 6.68 -17.21 -9.65
C LEU A 108 7.48 -16.74 -8.43
N ARG A 109 8.68 -16.18 -8.66
CA ARG A 109 9.52 -15.63 -7.60
C ARG A 109 8.83 -14.49 -6.85
N GLN A 110 8.26 -13.53 -7.57
CA GLN A 110 7.54 -12.41 -6.96
C GLN A 110 6.25 -12.84 -6.29
N LYS A 111 5.51 -13.81 -6.84
CA LYS A 111 4.34 -14.40 -6.19
C LYS A 111 4.69 -15.04 -4.86
N ASN A 112 5.76 -15.84 -4.81
CA ASN A 112 6.23 -16.46 -3.57
C ASN A 112 6.66 -15.42 -2.53
N GLU A 113 7.27 -14.32 -2.95
CA GLU A 113 7.60 -13.20 -2.07
C GLU A 113 6.33 -12.46 -1.57
N ALA A 114 5.32 -12.29 -2.43
CA ALA A 114 4.01 -11.74 -2.04
C ALA A 114 3.34 -12.62 -0.98
N LEU A 115 3.30 -13.95 -1.20
CA LEU A 115 2.80 -14.93 -0.24
C LEU A 115 3.55 -14.86 1.10
N ARG A 116 4.88 -14.87 1.08
CA ARG A 116 5.71 -14.75 2.29
C ARG A 116 5.37 -13.48 3.09
N ARG A 117 5.20 -12.34 2.42
CA ARG A 117 4.83 -11.08 3.07
C ARG A 117 3.39 -11.08 3.59
N SER A 118 2.47 -11.70 2.84
CA SER A 118 1.08 -11.87 3.27
C SER A 118 0.99 -12.66 4.58
N TYR A 119 1.76 -13.74 4.75
CA TYR A 119 1.82 -14.46 6.03
C TYR A 119 2.29 -13.58 7.19
N ALA A 120 3.29 -12.72 6.98
CA ALA A 120 3.77 -11.81 8.01
C ALA A 120 2.75 -10.73 8.37
N VAL A 121 1.91 -10.31 7.42
CA VAL A 121 0.78 -9.41 7.65
C VAL A 121 -0.31 -10.14 8.42
N ASN A 122 -0.77 -11.31 7.95
CA ASN A 122 -1.88 -12.05 8.53
C ASN A 122 -1.61 -12.47 9.98
N LYS A 123 -0.41 -13.00 10.29
CA LYS A 123 -0.04 -13.32 11.69
C LYS A 123 -0.13 -12.09 12.61
N LYS A 124 0.29 -10.91 12.14
CA LYS A 124 0.23 -9.67 12.92
C LYS A 124 -1.19 -9.13 13.04
N THR A 125 -2.02 -9.28 12.01
CA THR A 125 -3.43 -8.88 12.02
C THR A 125 -4.24 -9.76 12.97
N GLU A 126 -4.01 -11.08 12.96
CA GLU A 126 -4.66 -12.04 13.86
C GLU A 126 -4.27 -11.80 15.32
N SER A 127 -2.97 -11.63 15.60
CA SER A 127 -2.53 -11.24 16.95
C SER A 127 -3.15 -9.90 17.38
N ARG A 128 -3.28 -8.90 16.51
CA ARG A 128 -3.90 -7.62 16.90
C ARG A 128 -5.41 -7.70 17.09
N ARG A 129 -6.13 -8.49 16.27
CA ARG A 129 -7.57 -8.73 16.44
C ARG A 129 -7.86 -9.41 17.79
N ALA A 130 -7.02 -10.35 18.21
CA ALA A 130 -7.13 -11.01 19.52
C ALA A 130 -6.98 -10.03 20.69
N TYR A 131 -6.15 -8.98 20.57
CA TYR A 131 -6.01 -7.94 21.60
C TYR A 131 -7.10 -6.85 21.54
N SER A 132 -7.68 -6.54 20.37
CA SER A 132 -8.77 -5.57 20.25
C SER A 132 -10.16 -6.14 20.61
N GLY A 133 -10.32 -7.47 20.64
CA GLY A 133 -11.57 -8.12 21.04
C GLY A 133 -11.90 -8.08 22.53
N GLY A 134 -10.97 -7.62 23.38
CA GLY A 134 -11.14 -7.56 24.85
C GLY A 134 -11.71 -6.24 25.40
N LEU A 135 -11.98 -5.23 24.56
CA LEU A 135 -12.39 -3.88 25.02
C LEU A 135 -13.82 -3.49 24.58
N GLY A 136 -14.67 -4.46 24.23
CA GLY A 136 -15.98 -4.18 23.59
C GLY A 136 -17.20 -4.89 24.15
N ARG A 137 -17.19 -5.36 25.40
CA ARG A 137 -18.41 -5.83 26.10
C ARG A 137 -18.39 -5.38 27.56
N ALA A 138 -18.72 -4.11 27.77
CA ALA A 138 -19.31 -3.64 29.00
C ALA A 138 -20.48 -2.73 28.60
N SER A 139 -21.62 -2.95 29.28
CA SER A 139 -22.94 -2.35 29.10
C SER A 139 -23.81 -2.98 28.02
#